data_AF-D7KGB8-F1
#
_entry.id   AF-D7KGB8-F1
#
_cell.length_a   1.000
_cell.length_b   1.000
_cell.length_c   1.000
_cell.angle_alpha   90.00
_cell.angle_beta   90.00
_cell.angle_gamma   90.00
#
_symmetry.space_group_name_H-M   'P 1'
#
loop_
_entity.id
_entity.type
_entity.pdbx_description
1 polymer ?
#
loop_
_entity_poly.entity_id
_entity_poly.type
_entity_poly.pdbx_seq_one_letter_code
_entity_poly.pdbx_strand_id
1 'polypeptide(L)'
;MGITLSTILKTGGSKSNSGYYQVPAEKQRVHNEALAEATVEMVARELYALFPPTVGDTSYDQPKEGETERDEGIELRVSEFMIKGACKESFTALKDCVDEAKSHPKKCDEFFPRLNKCMHAHSDYYQPILALVKASEEMMKKELVAFVLSEMEAAERKRARKIRGY
;
A
#
# COMPACT_ATOMS: atom_id res chain seq x y z
N MET A 1 -24.64 -3.12 20.21
CA MET A 1 -25.44 -3.49 19.02
C MET A 1 -24.61 -3.11 17.80
N GLY A 2 -23.78 -4.03 17.32
CA GLY A 2 -22.92 -3.82 16.15
C GLY A 2 -23.47 -4.62 14.99
N ILE A 3 -23.76 -3.96 13.87
CA ILE A 3 -24.18 -4.65 12.64
C ILE A 3 -22.92 -5.26 12.04
N THR A 4 -22.82 -6.58 12.05
CA THR A 4 -21.71 -7.30 11.44
C THR A 4 -21.89 -7.33 9.92
N LEU A 5 -20.77 -7.25 9.20
CA LEU A 5 -20.64 -7.17 7.74
C LEU A 5 -21.43 -8.27 6.98
N SER A 6 -21.67 -9.40 7.64
CA SER A 6 -22.47 -10.52 7.14
C SER A 6 -23.96 -10.18 6.94
N THR A 7 -24.49 -9.18 7.63
CA THR A 7 -25.91 -8.79 7.51
C THR A 7 -26.23 -8.11 6.17
N ILE A 8 -25.21 -7.59 5.49
CA ILE A 8 -25.35 -6.94 4.17
C ILE A 8 -25.44 -7.99 3.04
N LEU A 9 -25.01 -9.24 3.28
CA LEU A 9 -24.86 -10.26 2.24
C LEU A 9 -25.67 -11.53 2.56
N LYS A 10 -26.86 -11.59 1.96
CA LYS A 10 -27.79 -12.73 1.73
C LYS A 10 -28.84 -13.05 2.80
N THR A 11 -30.11 -13.02 2.39
CA THR A 11 -30.83 -14.22 1.90
C THR A 11 -32.07 -13.79 1.09
N GLY A 12 -32.44 -14.61 0.10
CA GLY A 12 -33.22 -14.22 -1.07
C GLY A 12 -34.74 -14.19 -0.90
N GLY A 13 -35.37 -13.42 -1.79
CA GLY A 13 -36.82 -13.39 -2.00
C GLY A 13 -37.22 -12.11 -2.75
N SER A 14 -37.50 -12.25 -4.06
CA SER A 14 -38.09 -11.23 -4.95
C SER A 14 -37.12 -10.24 -5.62
N LYS A 15 -36.78 -10.54 -6.88
CA LYS A 15 -36.35 -9.63 -7.96
C LYS A 15 -35.64 -8.33 -7.51
N SER A 16 -34.52 -8.43 -6.81
CA SER A 16 -33.71 -7.26 -6.46
C SER A 16 -32.74 -6.96 -7.59
N ASN A 17 -32.99 -5.89 -8.35
CA ASN A 17 -31.97 -5.25 -9.16
C ASN A 17 -30.89 -4.74 -8.19
N SER A 18 -29.86 -5.55 -7.95
CA SER A 18 -28.82 -5.29 -6.94
C SER A 18 -27.91 -4.16 -7.43
N GLY A 19 -28.44 -2.95 -7.42
CA GLY A 19 -27.71 -1.72 -7.72
C GLY A 19 -26.82 -1.35 -6.55
N TYR A 20 -25.73 -2.11 -6.37
CA TYR A 20 -24.60 -1.61 -5.59
C TYR A 20 -24.20 -0.26 -6.21
N TYR A 21 -24.06 0.77 -5.37
CA TYR A 21 -23.55 2.03 -5.86
C TYR A 21 -22.13 1.81 -6.37
N GLN A 22 -21.94 1.91 -7.69
CA GLN A 22 -20.63 1.89 -8.30
C GLN A 22 -20.08 3.30 -8.30
N VAL A 23 -18.94 3.48 -7.64
CA VAL A 23 -18.18 4.73 -7.69
C VAL A 23 -17.81 5.00 -9.15
N PRO A 24 -17.96 6.23 -9.65
CA PRO A 24 -17.50 6.58 -11.00
C PRO A 24 -16.01 6.24 -11.17
N ALA A 25 -15.67 5.60 -12.30
CA ALA A 25 -14.32 5.08 -12.55
C ALA A 25 -13.22 6.15 -12.39
N GLU A 26 -13.46 7.36 -12.88
CA GLU A 26 -12.50 8.47 -12.75
C GLU A 26 -12.28 8.88 -11.29
N LYS A 27 -13.36 8.90 -10.50
CA LYS A 27 -13.28 9.25 -9.09
C LYS A 27 -12.57 8.17 -8.27
N GLN A 28 -12.80 6.91 -8.63
CA GLN A 28 -12.08 5.78 -8.05
C GLN A 28 -10.59 5.82 -8.42
N ARG A 29 -10.26 6.14 -9.67
CA ARG A 29 -8.88 6.28 -10.15
C ARG A 29 -8.12 7.36 -9.37
N VAL A 30 -8.67 8.56 -9.27
CA VAL A 30 -8.06 9.68 -8.53
C VAL A 30 -7.87 9.34 -7.05
N HIS A 31 -8.87 8.69 -6.42
CA HIS A 31 -8.72 8.25 -5.02
C HIS A 31 -7.62 7.21 -4.85
N ASN A 32 -7.55 6.22 -5.74
CA ASN A 32 -6.51 5.19 -5.68
C ASN A 32 -5.12 5.76 -5.93
N GLU A 33 -4.97 6.70 -6.87
CA GLU A 33 -3.71 7.41 -7.13
C GLU A 33 -3.25 8.18 -5.86
N ALA A 34 -4.14 8.95 -5.25
CA ALA A 34 -3.86 9.68 -4.02
C ALA A 34 -3.54 8.76 -2.82
N LEU A 35 -4.28 7.65 -2.68
CA LEU A 35 -4.04 6.65 -1.64
C LEU A 35 -2.68 5.97 -1.83
N ALA A 36 -2.30 5.67 -3.07
CA ALA A 36 -0.99 5.11 -3.38
C ALA A 36 0.14 6.08 -3.03
N GLU A 37 0.01 7.37 -3.41
CA GLU A 37 0.99 8.41 -3.08
C GLU A 37 1.17 8.57 -1.57
N ALA A 38 0.07 8.71 -0.82
CA ALA A 38 0.10 8.82 0.64
C ALA A 38 0.69 7.56 1.31
N THR A 39 0.40 6.38 0.77
CA THR A 39 0.95 5.12 1.27
C THR A 39 2.46 5.04 1.02
N VAL A 40 2.93 5.46 -0.15
CA VAL A 40 4.37 5.51 -0.48
C VAL A 40 5.10 6.47 0.46
N GLU A 41 4.53 7.64 0.73
CA GLU A 41 5.13 8.62 1.64
C GLU A 41 5.23 8.08 3.08
N MET A 42 4.14 7.49 3.58
CA MET A 42 4.14 6.85 4.91
C MET A 42 5.20 5.74 5.00
N VAL A 43 5.24 4.83 4.02
CA VAL A 43 6.21 3.74 3.99
C VAL A 43 7.63 4.28 3.96
N ALA A 44 7.91 5.34 3.18
CA ALA A 44 9.23 5.96 3.14
C ALA A 44 9.65 6.50 4.51
N ARG A 45 8.75 7.22 5.21
CA ARG A 45 9.02 7.76 6.55
C ARG A 45 9.27 6.67 7.58
N GLU A 46 8.48 5.60 7.57
CA GLU A 46 8.63 4.48 8.51
C GLU A 46 9.89 3.66 8.20
N LEU A 47 10.22 3.44 6.93
CA LEU A 47 11.49 2.80 6.55
C LEU A 47 12.67 3.62 7.06
N TYR A 48 12.64 4.95 6.92
CA TYR A 48 13.67 5.83 7.47
C TYR A 48 13.82 5.68 8.98
N ALA A 49 12.71 5.55 9.71
CA ALA A 49 12.73 5.32 11.16
C ALA A 49 13.29 3.92 11.53
N LEU A 50 12.98 2.88 10.74
CA LEU A 50 13.50 1.53 10.94
C LEU A 50 14.99 1.39 10.63
N PHE A 51 15.48 2.17 9.66
CA PHE A 51 16.85 2.13 9.18
C PHE A 51 17.44 3.55 9.18
N PRO A 52 17.69 4.15 10.35
CA PRO A 52 18.25 5.49 10.45
C PRO A 52 19.67 5.54 9.87
N PRO A 53 20.10 6.69 9.33
CA PRO A 53 21.47 6.87 8.84
C PRO A 53 22.47 6.68 9.99
N THR A 54 23.59 6.00 9.71
CA THR A 54 24.69 5.91 10.68
C THR A 54 25.57 7.14 10.60
N VAL A 55 26.26 7.49 11.70
CA VAL A 55 27.11 8.71 11.80
C VAL A 55 28.27 8.73 10.79
N GLY A 56 28.52 7.62 10.08
CA GLY A 56 29.52 7.51 8.99
C GLY A 56 28.96 7.67 7.57
N ASP A 57 27.63 7.69 7.39
CA ASP A 57 26.98 7.73 6.07
C ASP A 57 26.77 9.15 5.54
N THR A 58 27.10 10.19 6.32
CA THR A 58 27.05 11.58 5.85
C THR A 58 28.23 11.86 4.92
N SER A 59 28.18 11.37 3.68
CA SER A 59 28.94 12.04 2.62
C SER A 59 28.30 13.40 2.41
N TYR A 60 29.06 14.44 2.74
CA TYR A 60 28.74 15.82 2.40
C TYR A 60 28.51 15.94 0.89
N ASP A 61 27.25 15.97 0.46
CA ASP A 61 26.85 16.73 -0.70
C ASP A 61 25.56 17.49 -0.38
N GLN A 62 25.58 18.75 -0.76
CA GLN A 62 24.68 19.82 -0.37
C GLN A 62 23.21 19.52 -0.75
N PRO A 63 22.21 19.91 0.06
CA PRO A 63 20.82 19.70 -0.31
C PRO A 63 20.48 20.56 -1.53
N LYS A 64 20.16 19.93 -2.66
CA LYS A 64 19.47 20.61 -3.74
C LYS A 64 17.99 20.60 -3.40
N GLU A 65 17.49 21.77 -3.01
CA GLU A 65 16.05 21.98 -2.87
C GLU A 65 15.35 21.67 -4.20
N GLY A 66 14.47 20.67 -4.21
CA GLY A 66 13.51 20.49 -5.29
C GLY A 66 13.25 19.07 -5.78
N GLU A 67 13.96 18.05 -5.29
CA GLU A 67 13.71 16.67 -5.70
C GLU A 67 13.11 15.89 -4.53
N THR A 68 12.14 15.02 -4.79
CA THR A 68 11.63 14.06 -3.80
C THR A 68 12.74 13.04 -3.53
N GLU A 69 13.76 13.45 -2.78
CA GLU A 69 14.96 12.66 -2.53
C GLU A 69 14.59 11.54 -1.55
N ARG A 70 14.13 10.43 -2.13
CA ARG A 70 14.13 9.14 -1.48
C ARG A 70 15.60 8.88 -1.15
N ASP A 71 16.00 9.13 0.10
CA ASP A 71 17.38 8.98 0.59
C ASP A 71 17.99 7.72 0.00
N GLU A 72 18.87 7.80 -1.01
CA GLU A 72 19.47 6.62 -1.64
C GLU A 72 20.18 5.73 -0.60
N GLY A 73 20.62 6.34 0.50
CA GLY A 73 21.13 5.65 1.67
C GLY A 73 20.11 4.71 2.33
N ILE A 74 18.81 5.00 2.27
CA ILE A 74 17.77 4.10 2.81
C ILE A 74 17.71 2.79 2.05
N GLU A 75 17.82 2.83 0.72
CA GLU A 75 17.77 1.62 -0.12
C GLU A 75 19.00 0.75 0.11
N LEU A 76 20.16 1.37 0.33
CA LEU A 76 21.38 0.68 0.74
C LEU A 76 21.23 0.00 2.11
N ARG A 77 20.75 0.73 3.13
CA ARG A 77 20.58 0.18 4.49
C ARG A 77 19.55 -0.96 4.52
N VAL A 78 18.44 -0.82 3.79
CA VAL A 78 17.45 -1.90 3.62
C VAL A 78 18.10 -3.10 2.90
N SER A 79 18.86 -2.87 1.84
CA SER A 79 19.56 -3.94 1.12
C SER A 79 20.54 -4.69 2.03
N GLU A 80 21.33 -3.99 2.84
CA GLU A 80 22.24 -4.60 3.80
C GLU A 80 21.51 -5.47 4.83
N PHE A 81 20.39 -4.98 5.37
CA PHE A 81 19.54 -5.75 6.27
C PHE A 81 19.04 -7.03 5.58
N MET A 82 18.50 -6.91 4.37
CA MET A 82 17.96 -8.06 3.63
C MET A 82 19.02 -9.12 3.32
N ILE A 83 20.25 -8.69 3.00
CA ILE A 83 21.38 -9.58 2.69
C ILE A 83 21.91 -10.33 3.93
N LYS A 84 21.75 -9.77 5.13
CA LYS A 84 22.19 -10.40 6.40
C LYS A 84 21.21 -11.49 6.88
N GLY A 85 19.98 -11.51 6.38
CA GLY A 85 18.95 -12.45 6.81
C GLY A 85 18.84 -13.73 5.97
N ALA A 86 18.00 -14.66 6.43
CA ALA A 86 17.78 -15.96 5.80
C ALA A 86 17.20 -15.89 4.37
N CYS A 87 16.58 -14.77 4.00
CA CYS A 87 15.95 -14.57 2.70
C CYS A 87 16.83 -13.85 1.68
N LYS A 88 18.15 -13.75 1.93
CA LYS A 88 19.13 -13.13 1.03
C LYS A 88 18.94 -13.57 -0.43
N GLU A 89 18.89 -14.87 -0.70
CA GLU A 89 18.80 -15.39 -2.07
C GLU A 89 17.53 -14.92 -2.79
N SER A 90 16.40 -14.90 -2.10
CA SER A 90 15.13 -14.44 -2.69
C SER A 90 15.13 -12.92 -2.90
N PHE A 91 15.79 -12.17 -2.02
CA PHE A 91 15.94 -10.73 -2.15
C PHE A 91 16.89 -10.35 -3.29
N THR A 92 18.06 -10.98 -3.38
CA THR A 92 19.00 -10.74 -4.47
C THR A 92 18.37 -11.04 -5.82
N ALA A 93 17.64 -12.15 -5.95
CA ALA A 93 16.94 -12.47 -7.20
C ALA A 93 15.88 -11.42 -7.59
N LEU A 94 15.16 -10.87 -6.61
CA LEU A 94 14.24 -9.76 -6.86
C LEU A 94 14.99 -8.50 -7.32
N LYS A 95 16.08 -8.14 -6.62
CA LYS A 95 16.88 -6.96 -6.94
C LYS A 95 17.49 -7.04 -8.33
N ASP A 96 18.15 -8.16 -8.64
CA ASP A 96 18.77 -8.39 -9.94
C ASP A 96 17.73 -8.27 -11.07
N CYS A 97 16.53 -8.84 -10.88
CA CYS A 97 15.43 -8.68 -11.83
C CYS A 97 15.03 -7.21 -12.03
N VAL A 98 14.88 -6.45 -10.94
CA VAL A 98 14.47 -5.03 -11.01
C VAL A 98 15.54 -4.18 -11.71
N ASP A 99 16.81 -4.40 -11.37
CA ASP A 99 17.96 -3.70 -11.97
C ASP A 99 18.08 -4.02 -13.48
N GLU A 100 17.82 -5.27 -13.88
CA GLU A 100 17.78 -5.70 -15.28
C GLU A 100 16.54 -5.20 -16.03
N ALA A 101 15.40 -5.07 -15.34
CA ALA A 101 14.13 -4.79 -15.97
C ALA A 101 14.06 -3.42 -16.62
N LYS A 102 14.92 -2.45 -16.23
CA LYS A 102 15.09 -1.03 -16.68
C LYS A 102 13.80 -0.19 -16.80
N SER A 103 12.75 -0.72 -17.42
CA SER A 103 11.44 -0.12 -17.69
C SER A 103 10.25 -1.09 -17.57
N HIS A 104 10.46 -2.38 -17.23
CA HIS A 104 9.40 -3.40 -17.16
C HIS A 104 9.30 -4.11 -15.79
N PRO A 105 8.94 -3.38 -14.71
CA PRO A 105 8.88 -3.94 -13.35
C PRO A 105 7.95 -5.15 -13.21
N LYS A 106 6.91 -5.25 -14.07
CA LYS A 106 5.98 -6.40 -14.11
C LYS A 106 6.65 -7.74 -14.41
N LYS A 107 7.87 -7.74 -14.96
CA LYS A 107 8.63 -8.98 -15.18
C LYS A 107 9.11 -9.62 -13.87
N CYS A 108 9.13 -8.85 -12.78
CA CYS A 108 9.64 -9.29 -11.48
C CYS A 108 8.52 -9.68 -10.50
N ASP A 109 7.27 -9.69 -10.94
CA ASP A 109 6.08 -9.95 -10.11
C ASP A 109 6.14 -11.32 -9.41
N GLU A 110 6.86 -12.29 -9.96
CA GLU A 110 7.02 -13.62 -9.33
C GLU A 110 8.00 -13.65 -8.14
N PHE A 111 8.96 -12.72 -8.11
CA PHE A 111 9.98 -12.67 -7.06
C PHE A 111 9.45 -12.06 -5.75
N PHE A 112 8.50 -11.13 -5.84
CA PHE A 112 7.88 -10.51 -4.66
C PHE A 112 7.15 -11.54 -3.77
N PRO A 113 6.23 -12.40 -4.27
CA PRO A 113 5.60 -13.44 -3.46
C PRO A 113 6.60 -14.42 -2.86
N ARG A 114 7.67 -14.77 -3.61
CA ARG A 114 8.73 -15.67 -3.13
C ARG A 114 9.48 -15.06 -1.94
N LEU A 115 9.90 -13.81 -2.08
CA LEU A 115 10.55 -13.06 -1.00
C LEU A 115 9.63 -12.93 0.21
N ASN A 116 8.38 -12.51 -0.02
CA ASN A 116 7.40 -12.31 1.05
C ASN A 116 7.13 -13.60 1.84
N LYS A 117 6.99 -14.73 1.13
CA LYS A 117 6.82 -16.05 1.75
C LYS A 117 8.02 -16.43 2.62
N CYS A 118 9.24 -16.17 2.13
CA CYS A 118 10.44 -16.41 2.92
C CYS A 118 10.48 -15.54 4.19
N MET A 119 10.19 -14.24 4.06
CA MET A 119 10.21 -13.32 5.20
C MET A 119 9.21 -13.74 6.28
N HIS A 120 8.01 -14.20 5.89
CA HIS A 120 7.03 -14.73 6.83
C HIS A 120 7.51 -16.02 7.52
N ALA A 121 8.18 -16.92 6.80
CA ALA A 121 8.76 -18.13 7.39
C ALA A 121 9.90 -17.82 8.38
N HIS A 122 10.58 -16.69 8.22
CA HIS A 122 11.64 -16.19 9.08
C HIS A 122 11.24 -14.89 9.79
N SER A 123 9.98 -14.83 10.25
CA SER A 123 9.37 -13.60 10.73
C SER A 123 10.08 -12.97 11.91
N ASP A 124 10.72 -13.74 12.80
CA ASP A 124 11.48 -13.19 13.94
C ASP A 124 12.55 -12.19 13.51
N TYR A 125 13.25 -12.45 12.41
CA TYR A 125 14.26 -11.53 11.86
C TYR A 125 13.61 -10.38 11.10
N TYR A 126 12.59 -10.67 10.27
CA TYR A 126 11.97 -9.70 9.36
C TYR A 126 10.80 -8.91 9.98
N GLN A 127 10.54 -9.10 11.28
CA GLN A 127 9.40 -8.52 11.99
C GLN A 127 9.24 -7.01 11.76
N PRO A 128 10.30 -6.18 11.79
CA PRO A 128 10.14 -4.74 11.60
C PRO A 128 9.55 -4.38 10.23
N ILE A 129 10.04 -5.01 9.17
CA ILE A 129 9.53 -4.78 7.80
C ILE A 129 8.11 -5.37 7.65
N LEU A 130 7.88 -6.57 8.17
CA LEU A 130 6.56 -7.22 8.09
C LEU A 130 5.48 -6.42 8.84
N ALA A 131 5.83 -5.82 9.98
CA ALA A 131 4.93 -4.96 10.75
C ALA A 131 4.57 -3.71 9.96
N LEU A 132 5.55 -3.07 9.31
CA LEU A 132 5.31 -1.92 8.45
C LEU A 132 4.37 -2.29 7.28
N VAL A 133 4.67 -3.35 6.55
CA VAL A 133 3.82 -3.81 5.42
C VAL A 133 2.38 -4.04 5.89
N LYS A 134 2.21 -4.71 7.04
CA LYS A 134 0.88 -4.95 7.63
C LYS A 134 0.17 -3.64 7.99
N ALA A 135 0.87 -2.67 8.59
CA ALA A 135 0.31 -1.37 8.93
C ALA A 135 -0.15 -0.60 7.67
N SER A 136 0.65 -0.62 6.61
CA SER A 136 0.30 -0.03 5.32
C SER A 136 -0.92 -0.71 4.69
N GLU A 137 -1.01 -2.04 4.73
CA GLU A 137 -2.21 -2.77 4.28
C GLU A 137 -3.47 -2.39 5.06
N GLU A 138 -3.37 -2.30 6.39
CA GLU A 138 -4.50 -1.92 7.24
C GLU A 138 -4.94 -0.49 6.98
N MET A 139 -4.01 0.44 6.73
CA MET A 139 -4.35 1.80 6.33
C MET A 139 -5.08 1.82 4.99
N MET A 140 -4.53 1.16 3.95
CA MET A 140 -5.17 1.10 2.64
C MET A 140 -6.59 0.51 2.71
N LYS A 141 -6.79 -0.55 3.50
CA LYS A 141 -8.10 -1.15 3.71
C LYS A 141 -9.08 -0.16 4.38
N LYS A 142 -8.64 0.58 5.39
CA LYS A 142 -9.49 1.58 6.08
C LYS A 142 -9.87 2.73 5.16
N GLU A 143 -8.92 3.29 4.43
CA GLU A 143 -9.15 4.40 3.48
C GLU A 143 -10.10 3.98 2.36
N LEU A 144 -9.92 2.79 1.79
CA LEU A 144 -10.81 2.27 0.75
C LEU A 144 -12.25 2.12 1.26
N VAL A 145 -12.43 1.60 2.48
CA VAL A 145 -13.75 1.48 3.10
C VAL A 145 -14.35 2.85 3.36
N ALA A 146 -13.60 3.79 3.93
CA ALA A 146 -14.06 5.14 4.19
C ALA A 146 -14.49 5.86 2.91
N PHE A 147 -13.72 5.71 1.83
CA PHE A 147 -14.06 6.25 0.53
C PHE A 147 -15.38 5.70 -0.01
N VAL A 148 -15.53 4.37 -0.06
CA VAL A 148 -16.76 3.73 -0.55
C VAL A 148 -17.98 4.15 0.27
N LEU A 149 -17.85 4.22 1.60
CA LEU A 149 -18.94 4.69 2.47
C LEU A 149 -19.30 6.15 2.18
N SER A 150 -18.31 7.04 2.05
CA SER A 150 -18.55 8.45 1.74
C SER A 150 -19.26 8.64 0.39
N GLU A 151 -18.95 7.79 -0.58
CA GLU A 151 -19.59 7.82 -1.88
C GLU A 151 -21.02 7.30 -1.85
N MET A 152 -21.28 6.23 -1.08
CA MET A 152 -22.63 5.73 -0.86
C MET A 152 -23.50 6.79 -0.18
N GLU A 153 -23.00 7.44 0.88
CA GLU A 153 -23.72 8.51 1.57
C GLU A 153 -23.99 9.71 0.66
N ALA A 154 -23.01 10.11 -0.17
CA ALA A 154 -23.19 11.17 -1.14
C ALA A 154 -24.28 10.83 -2.18
N ALA A 155 -24.35 9.56 -2.61
CA ALA A 155 -25.37 9.07 -3.52
C ALA A 155 -26.76 9.10 -2.89
N GLU A 156 -26.90 8.66 -1.64
CA GLU A 156 -28.16 8.72 -0.90
C GLU A 156 -28.63 10.15 -0.70
N ARG A 157 -27.73 11.07 -0.33
CA ARG A 157 -28.05 12.51 -0.22
C ARG A 157 -28.54 13.08 -1.55
N LYS A 158 -27.91 12.72 -2.68
CA LYS A 158 -28.36 13.14 -4.02
C LYS A 158 -29.75 12.58 -4.36
N ARG A 159 -30.01 11.31 -4.03
CA ARG A 159 -31.33 10.68 -4.22
C ARG A 159 -32.41 11.36 -3.37
N ALA A 160 -32.15 11.61 -2.10
CA ALA A 160 -33.07 12.29 -1.20
C ALA A 160 -33.41 13.71 -1.67
N ARG A 161 -32.41 14.48 -2.16
CA ARG A 161 -32.64 15.81 -2.75
C ARG A 161 -33.52 15.74 -4.00
N LYS A 162 -33.33 14.73 -4.85
CA LYS A 162 -34.14 14.54 -6.05
C LYS A 162 -35.60 14.21 -5.73
N ILE A 163 -35.85 13.42 -4.68
CA ILE A 163 -37.21 13.07 -4.22
C ILE A 163 -37.93 14.30 -3.62
N ARG A 164 -37.23 15.16 -2.89
CA ARG A 164 -37.80 16.35 -2.23
C ARG A 164 -38.09 17.51 -3.20
N GLY A 165 -37.57 17.46 -4.42
CA GLY A 165 -37.75 18.48 -5.46
C GLY A 165 -38.90 18.22 -6.45
N TYR A 166 -39.76 17.23 -6.17
CA TYR A 166 -40.99 16.92 -6.91
C TYR A 166 -42.22 17.15 -6.02
#